data_AF-A0A2Z4W996-F1
#
_entry.id   AF-A0A2Z4W996-F1
#
_cell.length_a   1.000
_cell.length_b   1.000
_cell.length_c   1.000
_cell.angle_alpha   90.00
_cell.angle_beta   90.00
_cell.angle_gamma   90.00
#
_symmetry.space_group_name_H-M   'P 1'
#
loop_
_entity.id
_entity.type
_entity.pdbx_description
1 polymer ?
#
loop_
_entity_poly.entity_id
_entity_poly.type
_entity_poly.pdbx_seq_one_letter_code
_entity_poly.pdbx_strand_id
1 'polypeptide(L)'
;MKEKLILFLLLPISGIIFFILGTKYKNGCKRNLLILYTILLTVIDEFIKVLLAYIVNIKGLNFHGNLIYPMRNEFASSYGSFLNKNISIKVLICINIFMFIFSIVIYNVHIKKYGKSFWSDWFIIFTSAGLISSLIDKIFWGGSLDYINLANNVLLDLKDIYMLFGIVLIICEVILNEKVSLFKIRR
;
A
#
# COMPACT_ATOMS: atom_id res chain seq x y z
N MET A 1 -0.31 -1.82 26.21
CA MET A 1 0.62 -2.97 26.09
C MET A 1 0.08 -4.06 25.16
N LYS A 2 -1.19 -4.48 25.31
CA LYS A 2 -1.83 -5.49 24.43
C LYS A 2 -1.87 -5.12 22.95
N GLU A 3 -2.21 -3.87 22.61
CA GLU A 3 -2.25 -3.39 21.22
C GLU A 3 -0.90 -3.43 20.51
N LYS A 4 0.18 -3.03 21.22
CA LYS A 4 1.55 -3.10 20.71
C LYS A 4 2.00 -4.56 20.48
N LEU A 5 1.54 -5.49 21.33
CA LEU A 5 1.81 -6.92 21.17
C LEU A 5 1.10 -7.50 19.94
N ILE A 6 -0.14 -7.09 19.68
CA ILE A 6 -0.90 -7.48 18.48
C ILE A 6 -0.16 -7.02 17.22
N LEU A 7 0.27 -5.75 17.18
CA LEU A 7 1.03 -5.21 16.05
C LEU A 7 2.37 -5.94 15.86
N PHE A 8 3.06 -6.22 16.96
CA PHE A 8 4.34 -6.95 16.98
C PHE A 8 4.21 -8.38 16.44
N LEU A 9 3.07 -9.06 16.66
CA LEU A 9 2.81 -10.40 16.13
C LEU A 9 2.29 -10.37 14.69
N LEU A 10 1.53 -9.36 14.30
CA LEU A 10 0.96 -9.23 12.96
C LEU A 10 2.03 -9.18 11.87
N LEU A 11 3.09 -8.39 12.09
CA LEU A 11 4.19 -8.24 11.12
C LEU A 11 4.89 -9.58 10.81
N PRO A 12 5.43 -10.35 11.78
CA PRO A 12 6.10 -11.61 11.49
C PRO A 12 5.14 -12.66 10.91
N ILE A 13 3.87 -12.69 11.36
CA ILE A 13 2.87 -13.60 10.80
C ILE A 13 2.63 -13.26 9.32
N SER A 14 2.44 -11.99 8.98
CA SER A 14 2.27 -11.56 7.59
C SER A 14 3.50 -11.91 6.74
N GLY A 15 4.71 -11.70 7.26
CA GLY A 15 5.95 -12.07 6.59
C GLY A 15 6.06 -13.57 6.31
N ILE A 16 5.73 -14.41 7.29
CA ILE A 16 5.71 -15.88 7.14
C ILE A 16 4.70 -16.30 6.07
N ILE A 17 3.49 -15.73 6.09
CA ILE A 17 2.45 -16.02 5.09
C ILE A 17 2.96 -15.67 3.68
N PHE A 18 3.50 -14.47 3.50
CA PHE A 18 4.05 -14.04 2.20
C PHE A 18 5.22 -14.91 1.75
N PHE A 19 6.08 -15.36 2.68
CA PHE A 19 7.15 -16.29 2.37
C PHE A 19 6.66 -17.66 1.90
N ILE A 20 5.68 -18.24 2.60
CA ILE A 20 5.06 -19.52 2.21
C ILE A 20 4.37 -19.37 0.84
N LEU A 21 3.63 -18.29 0.62
CA LEU A 21 2.97 -18.04 -0.65
C LEU A 21 3.99 -17.81 -1.79
N GLY A 22 5.06 -17.06 -1.55
CA GLY A 22 6.10 -16.79 -2.53
C GLY A 22 6.88 -18.04 -2.95
N THR A 23 7.10 -18.96 -2.02
CA THR A 23 7.74 -20.26 -2.32
C THR A 23 6.79 -21.22 -3.04
N LYS A 24 5.49 -21.18 -2.74
CA LYS A 24 4.47 -22.03 -3.39
C LYS A 24 4.10 -21.53 -4.81
N TYR A 25 3.99 -20.23 -5.01
CA TYR A 25 3.51 -19.60 -6.24
C TYR A 25 4.63 -18.87 -6.99
N LYS A 26 5.80 -19.51 -7.15
CA LYS A 26 7.01 -18.89 -7.74
C LYS A 26 6.82 -18.18 -9.08
N ASN A 27 5.85 -18.60 -9.90
CA ASN A 27 5.60 -18.05 -11.23
C ASN A 27 4.60 -16.88 -11.24
N GLY A 28 4.16 -16.42 -10.07
CA GLY A 28 3.15 -15.36 -9.95
C GLY A 28 1.75 -15.84 -10.32
N CYS A 29 0.88 -14.89 -10.66
CA CYS A 29 -0.53 -15.12 -10.99
C CYS A 29 -0.84 -14.72 -12.44
N LYS A 30 -2.05 -15.04 -12.92
CA LYS A 30 -2.48 -14.65 -14.27
C LYS A 30 -2.76 -13.15 -14.34
N ARG A 31 -2.62 -12.53 -15.52
CA ARG A 31 -2.86 -11.08 -15.71
C ARG A 31 -4.25 -10.62 -15.25
N ASN A 32 -5.29 -11.41 -15.51
CA ASN A 32 -6.64 -11.07 -15.08
C ASN A 32 -6.78 -11.07 -13.54
N LEU A 33 -6.03 -11.93 -12.85
CA LEU A 33 -6.00 -11.96 -11.39
C LEU A 33 -5.26 -10.75 -10.82
N LEU A 34 -4.19 -10.27 -11.46
CA LEU A 34 -3.54 -9.00 -11.08
C LEU A 34 -4.55 -7.86 -11.04
N ILE A 35 -5.28 -7.68 -12.15
CA ILE A 35 -6.27 -6.61 -12.28
C ILE A 35 -7.38 -6.78 -11.24
N LEU A 36 -7.89 -8.00 -11.06
CA LEU A 36 -8.91 -8.30 -10.06
C LEU A 36 -8.44 -7.93 -8.64
N TYR A 37 -7.24 -8.35 -8.25
CA TYR A 37 -6.72 -8.06 -6.91
C TYR A 37 -6.43 -6.57 -6.70
N THR A 38 -5.93 -5.86 -7.72
CA THR A 38 -5.78 -4.40 -7.66
C THR A 38 -7.11 -3.72 -7.43
N ILE A 39 -8.16 -4.08 -8.19
CA ILE A 39 -9.51 -3.51 -8.01
C ILE A 39 -10.06 -3.82 -6.62
N LEU A 40 -9.95 -5.07 -6.17
CA LEU A 40 -10.44 -5.47 -4.84
C LEU A 40 -9.78 -4.67 -3.72
N LEU A 41 -8.46 -4.51 -3.75
CA LEU A 41 -7.74 -3.73 -2.75
C LEU A 41 -8.13 -2.24 -2.78
N THR A 42 -8.25 -1.64 -3.98
CA THR A 42 -8.73 -0.26 -4.11
C THR A 42 -10.14 -0.11 -3.55
N VAL A 43 -11.07 -1.00 -3.90
CA VAL A 43 -12.45 -0.97 -3.39
C VAL A 43 -12.48 -1.12 -1.87
N ILE A 44 -11.63 -1.96 -1.29
CA ILE A 44 -11.55 -2.14 0.17
C ILE A 44 -11.15 -0.83 0.86
N ASP A 45 -10.11 -0.13 0.38
CA ASP A 45 -9.67 1.14 0.98
C ASP A 45 -10.76 2.22 0.87
N GLU A 46 -11.33 2.41 -0.32
CA GLU A 46 -12.39 3.42 -0.54
C GLU A 46 -13.66 3.10 0.26
N PHE A 47 -14.04 1.82 0.34
CA PHE A 47 -15.21 1.39 1.13
C PHE A 47 -15.04 1.72 2.61
N ILE A 48 -13.85 1.45 3.17
CA ILE A 48 -13.56 1.76 4.58
C ILE A 48 -13.62 3.28 4.82
N LYS A 49 -13.07 4.09 3.92
CA LYS A 49 -13.13 5.56 4.02
C LYS A 49 -14.57 6.08 3.99
N VAL A 50 -15.38 5.61 3.04
CA VAL A 50 -16.80 5.99 2.95
C VAL A 50 -17.56 5.56 4.21
N LEU A 51 -17.33 4.33 4.68
CA LEU A 51 -17.97 3.82 5.91
C LEU A 51 -17.61 4.67 7.12
N LEU A 52 -16.32 5.00 7.30
CA LEU A 52 -15.84 5.84 8.40
C LEU A 52 -16.41 7.26 8.31
N ALA A 53 -16.39 7.88 7.12
CA ALA A 53 -16.96 9.20 6.90
C ALA A 53 -18.46 9.24 7.24
N TYR A 54 -19.22 8.20 6.85
CA TYR A 54 -20.63 8.05 7.19
C TYR A 54 -20.86 7.93 8.70
N ILE A 55 -20.06 7.10 9.40
CA ILE A 55 -20.16 6.91 10.85
C ILE A 55 -19.87 8.21 11.61
N VAL A 56 -18.81 8.94 11.21
CA VAL A 56 -18.43 10.22 11.83
C VAL A 56 -19.54 11.25 11.66
N ASN A 57 -20.09 11.37 10.44
CA ASN A 57 -21.08 12.39 10.11
C ASN A 57 -22.43 12.15 10.84
N ILE A 58 -22.89 10.91 10.96
CA ILE A 58 -24.20 10.60 11.55
C ILE A 58 -24.15 10.52 13.07
N LYS A 59 -23.10 9.91 13.64
CA LYS A 59 -23.11 9.59 15.07
C LYS A 59 -22.47 10.65 15.94
N GLY A 60 -21.84 11.68 15.36
CA GLY A 60 -21.02 12.65 16.10
C GLY A 60 -19.97 11.96 16.97
N LEU A 61 -19.60 10.71 16.62
CA LEU A 61 -18.75 9.87 17.43
C LEU A 61 -17.32 10.39 17.28
N ASN A 62 -16.88 11.11 18.30
CA ASN A 62 -15.47 11.29 18.54
C ASN A 62 -14.90 9.90 18.85
N PHE A 63 -14.21 9.29 17.88
CA PHE A 63 -13.46 8.07 18.12
C PHE A 63 -12.35 8.40 19.13
N HIS A 64 -12.60 8.20 20.42
CA HIS A 64 -11.59 8.28 21.50
C HIS A 64 -10.97 6.90 21.73
N GLY A 65 -10.57 6.23 20.64
CA GLY A 65 -9.77 5.01 20.67
C GLY A 65 -8.36 5.33 20.18
N ASN A 66 -7.32 4.71 20.77
CA ASN A 66 -5.93 5.01 20.41
C ASN A 66 -5.53 4.56 18.99
N LEU A 67 -6.26 3.63 18.37
CA LEU A 67 -5.87 2.97 17.11
C LEU A 67 -6.62 3.45 15.87
N ILE A 68 -7.92 3.74 15.97
CA ILE A 68 -8.73 4.20 14.83
C ILE A 68 -9.22 5.60 15.14
N TYR A 69 -8.68 6.58 14.42
CA TYR A 69 -8.98 8.00 14.57
C TYR A 69 -9.10 8.64 13.18
N PRO A 70 -10.30 8.65 12.58
CA PRO A 70 -10.49 9.24 11.25
C PRO A 70 -10.25 10.74 11.32
N MET A 71 -9.20 11.19 10.64
CA MET A 71 -8.81 12.60 10.56
C MET A 71 -8.40 12.91 9.12
N ARG A 72 -8.89 14.03 8.61
CA ARG A 72 -8.47 14.51 7.29
C ARG A 72 -7.03 14.98 7.39
N ASN A 73 -6.16 14.45 6.54
CA ASN A 73 -4.77 14.85 6.48
C ASN A 73 -4.64 16.22 5.80
N GLU A 74 -4.25 17.22 6.58
CA GLU A 74 -4.09 18.61 6.13
C GLU A 74 -2.98 18.77 5.08
N PHE A 75 -2.00 17.87 5.08
CA PHE A 75 -0.90 17.84 4.10
C PHE A 75 -1.23 17.00 2.85
N ALA A 76 -2.47 16.53 2.73
CA ALA A 76 -2.99 15.69 1.64
C ALA A 76 -2.23 14.37 1.39
N SER A 77 -1.27 14.03 2.24
CA SER A 77 -0.47 12.80 2.19
C SER A 77 0.32 12.61 3.47
N SER A 78 0.48 11.34 3.88
CA SER A 78 1.27 10.94 5.05
C SER A 78 2.75 11.36 4.90
N TYR A 79 3.28 11.35 3.67
CA TYR A 79 4.61 11.88 3.35
C TYR A 79 4.72 13.40 3.51
N GLY A 80 3.71 14.16 3.07
CA GLY A 80 3.66 15.62 3.25
C GLY A 80 3.60 16.00 4.72
N SER A 81 2.84 15.24 5.52
CA SER A 81 2.77 15.37 6.98
C SER A 81 4.12 15.08 7.65
N PHE A 82 4.79 14.01 7.23
CA PHE A 82 6.13 13.67 7.73
C PHE A 82 7.17 14.77 7.47
N LEU A 83 7.12 15.43 6.31
CA LEU A 83 8.04 16.51 5.95
C LEU A 83 7.58 17.90 6.39
N ASN A 84 6.38 18.03 6.97
CA ASN A 84 5.74 19.29 7.30
C ASN A 84 5.71 20.28 6.12
N LYS A 85 5.44 19.78 4.90
CA LYS A 85 5.44 20.56 3.65
C LYS A 85 4.06 20.55 3.00
N ASN A 86 3.48 21.74 2.84
CA ASN A 86 2.26 21.94 2.06
C ASN A 86 2.56 21.94 0.56
N ILE A 87 2.58 20.74 -0.02
CA ILE A 87 2.63 20.56 -1.47
C ILE A 87 1.21 20.68 -2.02
N SER A 88 1.02 21.46 -3.09
CA SER A 88 -0.31 21.60 -3.69
C SER A 88 -0.87 20.26 -4.17
N ILE A 89 -2.17 20.05 -3.98
CA ILE A 89 -2.88 18.82 -4.38
C ILE A 89 -2.66 18.53 -5.88
N LYS A 90 -2.63 19.57 -6.73
CA LYS A 90 -2.36 19.43 -8.17
C LYS A 90 -1.00 18.80 -8.45
N VAL A 91 0.05 19.27 -7.76
CA VAL A 91 1.40 18.68 -7.88
C VAL A 91 1.40 17.24 -7.39
N LEU A 92 0.73 16.94 -6.28
CA LEU A 92 0.62 15.58 -5.75
C LEU A 92 -0.13 14.63 -6.71
N ILE A 93 -1.15 15.11 -7.43
CA ILE A 93 -1.83 14.36 -8.48
C ILE A 93 -0.86 14.05 -9.63
N CYS A 94 -0.11 15.05 -10.10
CA CYS A 94 0.88 14.85 -11.16
C CYS A 94 1.95 13.82 -10.77
N ILE A 95 2.49 13.92 -9.54
CA ILE A 95 3.46 12.96 -9.00
C ILE A 95 2.84 11.57 -8.95
N ASN A 96 1.61 11.43 -8.47
CA ASN A 96 0.93 10.13 -8.37
C ASN A 96 0.76 9.48 -9.75
N ILE A 97 0.25 10.21 -10.75
CA ILE A 97 0.10 9.71 -12.12
C ILE A 97 1.44 9.27 -12.71
N PHE A 98 2.48 10.09 -12.51
CA PHE A 98 3.83 9.74 -12.94
C PHE A 98 4.32 8.45 -12.29
N MET A 99 4.19 8.32 -10.96
CA MET A 99 4.59 7.13 -10.22
C MET A 99 3.80 5.89 -10.65
N PHE A 100 2.51 6.04 -10.98
CA PHE A 100 1.67 4.95 -11.46
C PHE A 100 2.16 4.42 -12.80
N ILE A 101 2.34 5.31 -13.78
CA ILE A 101 2.89 4.94 -15.10
C ILE A 101 4.28 4.33 -14.94
N PHE A 102 5.14 4.94 -14.14
CA PHE A 102 6.50 4.47 -13.89
C PHE A 102 6.52 3.04 -13.29
N SER A 103 5.64 2.75 -12.32
CA SER A 103 5.54 1.42 -11.72
C SER A 103 5.15 0.35 -12.74
N ILE A 104 4.20 0.65 -13.64
CA ILE A 104 3.77 -0.24 -14.72
C ILE A 104 4.92 -0.48 -15.72
N VAL A 105 5.66 0.57 -16.08
CA VAL A 105 6.81 0.47 -16.99
C VAL A 105 7.90 -0.42 -16.38
N ILE A 106 8.28 -0.17 -15.12
CA ILE A 106 9.27 -1.00 -14.41
C ILE A 106 8.83 -2.46 -14.37
N TYR A 107 7.58 -2.72 -13.98
CA TYR A 107 7.04 -4.07 -13.93
C TYR A 107 7.14 -4.75 -15.30
N ASN A 108 6.69 -4.10 -16.37
CA ASN A 108 6.75 -4.68 -17.72
C ASN A 108 8.18 -4.97 -18.19
N VAL A 109 9.12 -4.05 -17.94
CA VAL A 109 10.54 -4.26 -18.25
C VAL A 109 11.10 -5.44 -17.45
N HIS A 110 10.78 -5.51 -16.16
CA HIS A 110 11.17 -6.58 -15.28
C HIS A 110 10.65 -7.95 -15.77
N ILE A 111 9.36 -8.07 -16.03
CA ILE A 111 8.74 -9.32 -16.52
C ILE A 111 9.33 -9.76 -17.86
N LYS A 112 9.62 -8.82 -18.77
CA LYS A 112 10.27 -9.15 -20.05
C LYS A 112 11.67 -9.76 -19.86
N LYS A 113 12.42 -9.28 -18.87
CA LYS A 113 13.82 -9.69 -18.65
C LYS A 113 13.96 -10.94 -17.78
N TYR A 114 13.17 -11.03 -16.71
CA TYR A 114 13.32 -12.07 -15.67
C TYR A 114 12.10 -12.99 -15.55
N GLY A 115 11.04 -12.72 -16.31
CA GLY A 115 9.77 -13.43 -16.20
C GLY A 115 8.99 -13.02 -14.95
N LYS A 116 7.81 -13.61 -14.81
CA LYS A 116 6.91 -13.41 -13.68
C LYS A 116 7.42 -14.10 -12.42
N SER A 117 7.17 -13.46 -11.28
CA SER A 117 7.35 -14.04 -9.96
C SER A 117 6.19 -13.67 -9.04
N PHE A 118 6.05 -14.38 -7.92
CA PHE A 118 5.11 -13.96 -6.86
C PHE A 118 5.39 -12.52 -6.40
N TRP A 119 6.65 -12.19 -6.13
CA TRP A 119 7.01 -10.91 -5.55
C TRP A 119 6.77 -9.74 -6.52
N SER A 120 7.17 -9.88 -7.79
CA SER A 120 6.93 -8.85 -8.82
C SER A 120 5.45 -8.63 -9.11
N ASP A 121 4.64 -9.70 -9.09
CA ASP A 121 3.20 -9.61 -9.28
C ASP A 121 2.48 -8.93 -8.12
N TRP A 122 2.80 -9.32 -6.89
CA TRP A 122 2.21 -8.67 -5.72
C TRP A 122 2.72 -7.25 -5.54
N PHE A 123 3.97 -6.95 -5.92
CA PHE A 123 4.49 -5.58 -5.98
C PHE A 123 3.57 -4.71 -6.84
N ILE A 124 3.32 -5.10 -8.10
CA ILE A 124 2.52 -4.27 -8.99
C ILE A 124 1.06 -4.20 -8.53
N ILE A 125 0.51 -5.26 -7.92
CA ILE A 125 -0.84 -5.24 -7.33
C ILE A 125 -0.94 -4.17 -6.23
N PHE A 126 -0.07 -4.24 -5.22
CA PHE A 126 -0.12 -3.35 -4.06
C PHE A 126 0.22 -1.91 -4.42
N THR A 127 1.27 -1.69 -5.21
CA THR A 127 1.65 -0.34 -5.64
C THR A 127 0.57 0.29 -6.52
N SER A 128 -0.04 -0.47 -7.44
CA SER A 128 -1.15 0.05 -8.25
C SER A 128 -2.37 0.38 -7.40
N ALA A 129 -2.76 -0.53 -6.48
CA ALA A 129 -3.91 -0.30 -5.60
C ALA A 129 -3.70 0.95 -4.73
N GLY A 130 -2.52 1.08 -4.11
CA GLY A 130 -2.18 2.25 -3.29
C GLY A 130 -2.15 3.55 -4.08
N LEU A 131 -1.59 3.56 -5.29
CA LEU A 131 -1.54 4.76 -6.13
C LEU A 131 -2.93 5.15 -6.65
N ILE A 132 -3.76 4.19 -7.07
CA ILE A 132 -5.14 4.45 -7.52
C ILE A 132 -5.98 5.01 -6.37
N SER A 133 -5.96 4.39 -5.19
CA SER A 133 -6.67 4.91 -4.00
C SER A 133 -6.18 6.32 -3.64
N SER A 134 -4.86 6.53 -3.67
CA SER A 134 -4.26 7.85 -3.44
C SER A 134 -4.66 8.91 -4.45
N LEU A 135 -4.99 8.51 -5.69
CA LEU A 135 -5.50 9.41 -6.71
C LEU A 135 -6.98 9.73 -6.49
N ILE A 136 -7.80 8.72 -6.15
CA ILE A 136 -9.21 8.88 -5.78
C ILE A 136 -9.33 9.85 -4.59
N ASP A 137 -8.53 9.66 -3.55
CA ASP A 137 -8.43 10.57 -2.40
C ASP A 137 -8.28 12.04 -2.82
N LYS A 138 -7.27 12.33 -3.65
CA LYS A 138 -6.95 13.71 -4.04
C LYS A 138 -8.04 14.34 -4.90
N ILE A 139 -8.71 13.54 -5.73
CA ILE A 139 -9.74 14.02 -6.65
C ILE A 139 -11.07 14.25 -5.91
N PHE A 140 -11.50 13.30 -5.08
CA PHE A 140 -12.84 13.33 -4.48
C PHE A 140 -12.87 13.94 -3.08
N TRP A 141 -11.82 13.72 -2.30
CA TRP A 141 -11.74 14.19 -0.91
C TRP A 141 -10.92 15.47 -0.76
N GLY A 142 -10.25 15.92 -1.83
CA GLY A 142 -9.39 17.10 -1.82
C GLY A 142 -8.28 16.99 -0.76
N GLY A 143 -7.74 15.79 -0.56
CA GLY A 143 -6.85 15.44 0.54
C GLY A 143 -6.81 13.93 0.72
N SER A 144 -6.52 13.47 1.93
CA SER A 144 -6.60 12.05 2.32
C SER A 144 -7.40 11.93 3.62
N LEU A 145 -8.28 10.92 3.73
CA LEU A 145 -8.91 10.56 5.00
C LEU A 145 -8.09 9.44 5.63
N ASP A 146 -7.24 9.81 6.59
CA ASP A 146 -6.39 8.86 7.31
C ASP A 146 -7.13 8.43 8.58
N TYR A 147 -6.98 7.17 8.99
CA TYR A 147 -7.81 6.63 10.07
C TYR A 147 -7.10 5.66 11.00
N ILE A 148 -5.89 5.20 10.67
CA ILE A 148 -5.07 4.35 11.52
C ILE A 148 -4.07 5.25 12.24
N ASN A 149 -4.20 5.36 13.56
CA ASN A 149 -3.24 6.11 14.38
C ASN A 149 -2.15 5.17 14.87
N LEU A 150 -0.94 5.32 14.34
CA LEU A 150 0.25 4.68 14.90
C LEU A 150 0.88 5.60 15.96
N ALA A 151 1.42 4.97 17.01
CA ALA A 151 2.07 5.67 18.12
C ALA A 151 2.99 6.80 17.64
N ASN A 152 2.83 8.00 18.24
CA ASN A 152 3.47 9.27 17.88
C ASN A 152 2.82 10.07 16.73
N ASN A 153 1.48 10.06 16.61
CA ASN A 153 0.69 10.93 15.73
C ASN A 153 0.90 10.73 14.22
N VAL A 154 1.40 9.56 13.79
CA VAL A 154 1.41 9.22 12.37
C VAL A 154 0.08 8.58 12.02
N LEU A 155 -0.73 9.32 11.27
CA LEU A 155 -1.98 8.85 10.71
C LEU A 155 -1.70 8.18 9.36
N LEU A 156 -2.22 6.98 9.18
CA LEU A 156 -2.15 6.22 7.94
C LEU A 156 -3.54 5.75 7.51
N ASP A 157 -3.65 5.33 6.26
CA ASP A 157 -4.75 4.53 5.75
C ASP A 157 -4.23 3.25 5.08
N LEU A 158 -5.11 2.48 4.43
CA LEU A 158 -4.69 1.22 3.81
C LEU A 158 -3.81 1.45 2.58
N LYS A 159 -3.99 2.54 1.82
CA LYS A 159 -3.11 2.79 0.66
C LYS A 159 -1.65 2.97 1.09
N ASP A 160 -1.38 3.56 2.25
CA ASP A 160 -0.02 3.70 2.78
C ASP A 160 0.58 2.34 3.12
N ILE A 161 -0.22 1.45 3.71
CA ILE A 161 0.17 0.07 3.99
C ILE A 161 0.43 -0.68 2.67
N TYR A 162 -0.40 -0.50 1.65
CA TYR A 162 -0.19 -1.10 0.33
C TYR A 162 1.14 -0.64 -0.29
N MET A 163 1.42 0.66 -0.24
CA MET A 163 2.70 1.20 -0.74
C MET A 163 3.90 0.63 0.02
N LEU A 164 3.79 0.47 1.35
CA LEU A 164 4.83 -0.18 2.17
C LEU A 164 5.05 -1.64 1.76
N PHE A 165 3.98 -2.43 1.58
CA PHE A 165 4.09 -3.79 1.07
C PHE A 165 4.76 -3.83 -0.30
N GLY A 166 4.44 -2.90 -1.20
CA GLY A 166 5.11 -2.78 -2.51
C GLY A 166 6.63 -2.65 -2.38
N ILE A 167 7.11 -1.78 -1.48
CA ILE A 167 8.55 -1.61 -1.21
C ILE A 167 9.17 -2.91 -0.71
N VAL A 168 8.55 -3.55 0.27
CA VAL A 168 9.03 -4.83 0.84
C VAL A 168 9.10 -5.91 -0.25
N LEU A 169 8.10 -5.98 -1.13
CA LEU A 169 8.04 -6.97 -2.20
C LEU A 169 9.12 -6.79 -3.26
N ILE A 170 9.53 -5.56 -3.56
CA ILE A 170 10.73 -5.31 -4.39
C ILE A 170 11.97 -5.90 -3.72
N ILE A 171 12.15 -5.67 -2.42
CA ILE A 171 13.29 -6.20 -1.68
C ILE A 171 13.27 -7.73 -1.70
N CYS A 172 12.09 -8.34 -1.48
CA CYS A 172 11.92 -9.79 -1.61
C CYS A 172 12.22 -10.30 -3.02
N GLU A 173 11.84 -9.58 -4.08
CA GLU A 173 12.18 -9.94 -5.45
C GLU A 173 13.71 -9.98 -5.65
N VAL A 174 14.42 -8.98 -5.16
CA VAL A 174 15.89 -8.89 -5.30
C VAL A 174 16.62 -9.96 -4.49
N ILE A 175 16.09 -10.37 -3.34
CA ILE A 175 16.76 -11.33 -2.45
C ILE A 175 16.35 -12.78 -2.75
N LEU A 176 15.06 -13.03 -3.01
CA LEU A 176 14.46 -14.37 -3.02
C LEU A 176 14.15 -14.90 -4.42
N ASN A 177 14.12 -14.06 -5.46
CA ASN A 177 13.96 -14.56 -6.82
C ASN A 177 15.32 -14.95 -7.41
N GLU A 178 15.55 -16.26 -7.57
CA GLU A 178 16.78 -16.84 -8.13
C GLU A 178 17.16 -16.28 -9.51
N LYS A 179 16.20 -15.77 -10.29
CA LYS A 179 16.44 -15.19 -11.63
C LYS A 179 17.02 -13.77 -11.57
N VAL A 180 16.76 -13.07 -10.46
CA VAL A 180 17.17 -11.68 -10.23
C VAL A 180 18.29 -11.60 -9.20
N SER A 181 18.36 -12.59 -8.29
CA SER A 181 19.10 -12.51 -7.04
C SER A 181 20.53 -12.05 -7.24
N LEU A 182 20.88 -10.92 -6.61
CA LEU A 182 22.27 -10.43 -6.57
C LEU A 182 23.17 -11.42 -5.82
N PHE A 183 22.59 -12.13 -4.86
CA PHE A 183 23.21 -13.25 -4.16
C PHE A 183 22.90 -14.53 -4.93
N LYS A 184 23.64 -14.81 -6.00
CA LYS A 184 23.68 -16.17 -6.57
C LYS A 184 24.27 -17.10 -5.52
N ILE A 185 23.43 -17.62 -4.63
CA ILE A 185 23.77 -18.80 -3.85
C ILE A 185 23.82 -19.93 -4.88
N ARG A 186 25.03 -20.24 -5.36
CA ARG A 186 25.29 -21.47 -6.11
C ARG A 186 24.85 -22.62 -5.22
N ARG A 187 23.65 -23.14 -5.46
CA ARG A 187 23.22 -24.45 -4.96
C ARG A 187 23.61 -25.50 -5.97
#